data_AF-A0A934LK03-F1
#
_entry.id   AF-A0A934LK03-F1
#
_cell.length_a   1.000
_cell.length_b   1.000
_cell.length_c   1.000
_cell.angle_alpha   90.00
_cell.angle_beta   90.00
_cell.angle_gamma   90.00
#
_symmetry.space_group_name_H-M   'P 1'
#
loop_
_entity.id
_entity.type
_entity.pdbx_description
1 polymer ?
#
loop_
_entity_poly.entity_id
_entity_poly.type
_entity_poly.pdbx_seq_one_letter_code
_entity_poly.pdbx_strand_id
1 'polypeptide(L)'
;MQTTHNVQQRNSSGFVGLFLAAAMVCFVLMLGLFLVGFLMKIAPLLGFFVAVGGGVWYFNAKTDHYKLRAMTTVAGGLLLMVLGFIF
;
A
#
# COMPACT_ATOMS: atom_id res chain seq x y z
N MET A 1 54.40 0.01 18.50
CA MET A 1 53.61 -0.52 17.35
C MET A 1 52.13 -0.46 17.73
N GLN A 2 51.44 0.64 17.44
CA GLN A 2 50.08 0.88 17.97
C GLN A 2 49.18 1.67 16.99
N THR A 3 49.61 1.80 15.74
CA THR A 3 48.91 2.55 14.69
C THR A 3 48.01 1.67 13.83
N THR A 4 48.20 0.35 13.82
CA THR A 4 47.42 -0.58 13.00
C THR A 4 46.02 -0.89 13.54
N HIS A 5 45.78 -0.80 14.85
CA HIS A 5 44.44 -1.05 15.42
C HIS A 5 43.41 0.03 15.07
N ASN A 6 43.82 1.30 15.03
CA ASN A 6 42.90 2.41 14.76
C ASN A 6 42.42 2.47 13.29
N VAL A 7 43.25 2.06 12.34
CA VAL A 7 42.88 2.08 10.90
C VAL A 7 41.89 0.95 10.57
N GLN A 8 42.09 -0.23 11.15
CA GLN A 8 41.21 -1.38 10.92
C GLN A 8 39.82 -1.16 11.55
N GLN A 9 39.77 -0.46 12.69
CA GLN A 9 38.53 -0.14 13.39
C GLN A 9 37.73 1.01 12.71
N ARG A 10 38.41 1.96 12.06
CA ARG A 10 37.75 3.01 11.24
C ARG A 10 37.16 2.43 9.94
N ASN A 11 37.83 1.43 9.36
CA ASN A 11 37.31 0.71 8.19
C ASN A 11 36.16 -0.24 8.55
N SER A 12 36.24 -0.96 9.68
CA SER A 12 35.15 -1.84 10.10
C SER A 12 33.90 -1.07 10.51
N SER A 13 34.03 0.07 11.18
CA SER A 13 32.87 0.92 11.53
C SER A 13 32.22 1.59 10.31
N GLY A 14 33.00 2.00 9.31
CA GLY A 14 32.48 2.50 8.03
C GLY A 14 31.75 1.43 7.21
N PHE A 15 32.32 0.22 7.12
CA PHE A 15 31.72 -0.89 6.39
C PHE A 15 30.48 -1.46 7.09
N VAL A 16 30.51 -1.56 8.42
CA VAL A 16 29.35 -1.98 9.24
C VAL A 16 28.23 -0.94 9.14
N GLY A 17 28.55 0.36 9.13
CA GLY A 17 27.56 1.42 8.92
C GLY A 17 26.89 1.35 7.54
N LEU A 18 27.67 1.05 6.50
CA LEU A 18 27.17 0.89 5.13
C LEU A 18 26.29 -0.36 4.98
N PHE A 19 26.69 -1.48 5.60
CA PHE A 19 25.90 -2.71 5.65
C PHE A 19 24.60 -2.50 6.44
N LEU A 20 24.65 -1.81 7.58
CA LEU A 20 23.48 -1.48 8.38
C LEU A 20 22.51 -0.56 7.61
N ALA A 21 23.03 0.45 6.91
CA ALA A 21 22.21 1.33 6.08
C ALA A 21 21.54 0.56 4.93
N ALA A 22 22.28 -0.31 4.23
CA ALA A 22 21.72 -1.17 3.19
C ALA A 22 20.64 -2.12 3.73
N ALA A 23 20.86 -2.71 4.90
CA ALA A 23 19.89 -3.57 5.58
C ALA A 23 18.61 -2.80 5.96
N MET A 24 18.73 -1.57 6.46
CA MET A 24 17.59 -0.70 6.77
C MET A 24 16.78 -0.36 5.51
N VAL A 25 17.43 -0.06 4.39
CA VAL A 25 16.73 0.19 3.12
C VAL A 25 15.99 -1.06 2.65
N CYS A 26 16.63 -2.22 2.67
CA CYS A 26 15.98 -3.49 2.32
C CYS A 26 14.78 -3.80 3.24
N PHE A 27 14.92 -3.54 4.54
CA PHE A 27 13.83 -3.72 5.49
C PHE A 27 12.64 -2.79 5.20
N VAL A 28 12.89 -1.51 4.92
CA VAL A 28 11.85 -0.55 4.56
C VAL A 28 11.16 -0.94 3.25
N LEU A 29 11.92 -1.41 2.25
CA LEU A 29 11.37 -1.91 0.99
C LEU A 29 10.49 -3.15 1.20
N MET A 30 10.96 -4.12 1.99
CA MET A 30 10.15 -5.29 2.36
C MET A 30 8.90 -4.91 3.14
N LEU A 31 9.01 -3.99 4.10
CA LEU A 31 7.88 -3.47 4.87
C LEU A 31 6.86 -2.77 3.96
N GLY A 32 7.33 -1.94 3.02
CA GLY A 32 6.49 -1.25 2.05
C GLY A 32 5.75 -2.21 1.13
N LEU A 33 6.45 -3.21 0.59
CA LEU A 33 5.84 -4.27 -0.23
C LEU A 33 4.83 -5.10 0.56
N PHE A 34 5.13 -5.42 1.82
CA PHE A 34 4.21 -6.11 2.72
C PHE A 34 2.94 -5.28 2.98
N LEU A 35 3.09 -3.97 3.22
CA LEU A 35 1.97 -3.07 3.45
C LEU A 35 1.08 -2.94 2.21
N VAL A 36 1.69 -2.81 1.02
CA VAL A 36 0.95 -2.76 -0.25
C VAL A 36 0.22 -4.07 -0.50
N GLY A 37 0.87 -5.23 -0.31
CA GLY A 37 0.22 -6.53 -0.45
C GLY A 37 -0.92 -6.75 0.57
N PHE A 38 -0.78 -6.23 1.79
CA PHE A 38 -1.84 -6.25 2.79
C PHE A 38 -3.03 -5.35 2.41
N LEU A 39 -2.75 -4.16 1.87
CA LEU A 39 -3.78 -3.23 1.39
C LEU A 39 -4.54 -3.80 0.19
N MET A 40 -3.86 -4.48 -0.75
CA MET A 40 -4.52 -5.15 -1.87
C MET A 40 -5.54 -6.20 -1.40
N LYS A 41 -5.23 -6.97 -0.33
CA LYS A 41 -6.17 -7.94 0.26
C LYS A 41 -7.39 -7.30 0.94
N ILE A 42 -7.28 -6.06 1.40
CA ILE A 42 -8.38 -5.31 2.04
C ILE A 42 -9.20 -4.51 1.01
N ALA A 43 -8.61 -4.14 -0.12
CA ALA A 43 -9.27 -3.42 -1.21
C ALA A 43 -10.60 -4.06 -1.68
N PRO A 44 -10.77 -5.39 -1.83
CA PRO A 44 -12.04 -5.95 -2.27
C PRO A 44 -13.13 -5.86 -1.20
N LEU A 45 -12.76 -5.90 0.09
CA LEU A 45 -13.72 -5.70 1.17
C LEU A 45 -14.22 -4.25 1.19
N LEU A 46 -13.32 -3.28 1.03
CA LEU A 46 -13.68 -1.86 0.91
C LEU A 46 -14.51 -1.59 -0.35
N GLY A 47 -14.13 -2.19 -1.49
CA GLY A 47 -14.87 -2.09 -2.74
C GLY A 47 -16.31 -2.58 -2.62
N PHE A 48 -16.54 -3.67 -1.87
CA PHE A 48 -17.89 -4.17 -1.57
C PHE A 48 -18.74 -3.14 -0.84
N PHE A 49 -18.23 -2.54 0.23
CA PHE A 49 -18.98 -1.51 0.99
C PHE A 49 -19.29 -0.28 0.13
N VAL A 50 -18.33 0.16 -0.70
CA VAL A 50 -18.55 1.28 -1.63
C VAL A 50 -19.61 0.93 -2.68
N ALA A 51 -19.59 -0.27 -3.23
CA ALA A 51 -20.58 -0.73 -4.20
C ALA A 51 -21.99 -0.82 -3.60
N VAL A 52 -22.12 -1.39 -2.39
CA VAL A 52 -23.40 -1.47 -1.67
C VAL A 52 -23.92 -0.08 -1.32
N GLY A 53 -23.06 0.81 -0.80
CA GLY A 53 -23.43 2.19 -0.49
C GLY A 53 -23.88 2.97 -1.73
N GLY A 54 -23.18 2.83 -2.84
CA GLY A 54 -23.57 3.39 -4.13
C GLY A 54 -24.91 2.86 -4.62
N GLY A 55 -25.20 1.56 -4.42
CA GLY A 55 -26.47 0.94 -4.78
C GLY A 55 -27.64 1.50 -3.96
N VAL A 56 -27.48 1.59 -2.63
CA VAL A 56 -28.50 2.19 -1.74
C VAL A 56 -28.76 3.65 -2.12
N TRP A 57 -27.71 4.40 -2.47
CA TRP A 57 -27.85 5.79 -2.90
C TRP A 57 -28.55 5.90 -4.26
N TYR A 58 -28.34 4.97 -5.18
CA TYR A 58 -29.04 4.91 -6.47
C TYR A 58 -30.55 4.74 -6.28
N PHE A 59 -30.99 3.84 -5.39
CA PHE A 59 -32.41 3.63 -5.10
C PHE A 59 -33.07 4.83 -4.39
N ASN A 60 -32.30 5.63 -3.65
CA ASN A 60 -32.80 6.83 -2.97
C ASN A 60 -32.72 8.10 -3.84
N ALA A 61 -32.07 8.05 -5.01
CA ALA A 61 -31.86 9.22 -5.86
C ALA A 61 -33.14 9.57 -6.65
N LYS A 62 -33.65 10.79 -6.42
CA LYS A 62 -34.89 11.30 -7.05
C LYS A 62 -34.68 11.87 -8.46
N THR A 63 -33.44 12.19 -8.83
CA THR A 63 -33.09 12.86 -10.09
C THR A 63 -31.99 12.12 -10.82
N ASP A 64 -32.04 12.13 -12.16
CA ASP A 64 -31.18 11.30 -13.00
C ASP A 64 -29.69 11.63 -12.85
N HIS A 65 -29.35 12.89 -12.55
CA HIS A 65 -27.97 13.28 -12.26
C HIS A 65 -27.38 12.56 -11.03
N TYR A 66 -28.18 12.36 -9.98
CA TYR A 66 -27.75 11.67 -8.77
C TYR A 66 -27.74 10.14 -8.98
N LYS A 67 -28.65 9.61 -9.80
CA LYS A 67 -28.60 8.21 -10.24
C LYS A 67 -27.33 7.91 -11.02
N LEU A 68 -26.92 8.79 -11.94
CA LEU A 68 -25.69 8.64 -12.71
C LEU A 68 -24.46 8.63 -11.79
N ARG A 69 -24.41 9.55 -10.81
CA ARG A 69 -23.32 9.63 -9.83
C ARG A 69 -23.29 8.44 -8.86
N ALA A 70 -24.46 7.91 -8.50
CA ALA A 70 -24.55 6.69 -7.71
C ALA A 70 -24.05 5.48 -8.53
N MET A 71 -24.42 5.38 -9.81
CA MET A 71 -23.92 4.34 -10.72
C MET A 71 -22.40 4.38 -10.89
N THR A 72 -21.79 5.57 -11.04
CA THR A 72 -20.33 5.66 -11.14
C THR A 72 -19.64 5.28 -9.83
N THR A 73 -20.27 5.52 -8.69
CA THR A 73 -19.78 5.07 -7.37
C THR A 73 -19.85 3.56 -7.25
N VAL A 74 -20.94 2.93 -7.71
CA VAL A 74 -21.08 1.47 -7.78
C VAL A 74 -20.00 0.88 -8.69
N ALA A 75 -19.81 1.44 -9.89
CA ALA A 75 -18.80 0.99 -10.84
C ALA A 75 -17.38 1.14 -10.27
N GLY A 76 -17.09 2.23 -9.55
CA GLY A 76 -15.82 2.42 -8.84
C GLY A 76 -15.58 1.40 -7.73
N GLY A 77 -16.61 1.09 -6.94
CA GLY A 77 -16.55 0.03 -5.93
C GLY A 77 -16.30 -1.35 -6.55
N LEU A 78 -16.96 -1.65 -7.67
CA LEU A 78 -16.76 -2.87 -8.45
C LEU A 78 -15.34 -2.97 -9.02
N LEU A 79 -14.80 -1.87 -9.55
CA LEU A 79 -13.40 -1.82 -10.02
C LEU A 79 -12.40 -2.08 -8.88
N LEU A 80 -12.63 -1.52 -7.70
CA LEU A 80 -11.81 -1.80 -6.52
C LEU A 80 -11.88 -3.27 -6.10
N MET A 81 -13.06 -3.92 -6.22
CA MET A 81 -13.19 -5.35 -5.99
C MET A 81 -12.41 -6.18 -7.01
N VAL A 82 -12.52 -5.87 -8.29
CA VAL A 82 -11.83 -6.60 -9.36
C VAL A 82 -10.32 -6.44 -9.23
N LEU A 83 -9.82 -5.22 -9.03
CA LEU A 83 -8.40 -4.96 -8.86
C LEU A 83 -7.84 -5.64 -7.61
N GLY A 84 -8.55 -5.55 -6.47
CA GLY A 84 -8.14 -6.22 -5.24
C GLY A 84 -8.29 -7.76 -5.25
N PHE A 85 -9.01 -8.33 -6.21
CA PHE A 85 -9.09 -9.78 -6.41
C PHE A 85 -7.98 -10.30 -7.36
N ILE A 86 -7.55 -9.48 -8.31
CA ILE A 86 -6.52 -9.85 -9.30
C ILE A 86 -5.10 -9.72 -8.72
N PHE A 87 -4.82 -8.68 -7.93
CA PHE A 87 -3.52 -8.37 -7.35
C PHE A 87 -3.43 -8.81 -5.88
#